data_AF-A0A9D1LHK2-F1
#
_entry.id   AF-A0A9D1LHK2-F1
#
_cell.length_a   1.000
_cell.length_b   1.000
_cell.length_c   1.000
_cell.angle_alpha   90.00
_cell.angle_beta   90.00
_cell.angle_gamma   90.00
#
_symmetry.space_group_name_H-M   'P 1'
#
loop_
_entity.id
_entity.type
_entity.pdbx_description
1 polymer ?
#
loop_
_entity_poly.entity_id
_entity_poly.type
_entity_poly.pdbx_seq_one_letter_code
_entity_poly.pdbx_strand_id
1 'polypeptide(L)'
;MKKYLFLLLLFIIYLILLQLSDENEVISYDELNTGSAVNVLVSFENGINSNNLSTLFNNYNKEYYVYALKVNDNKINLSCDLIDDCINEVYDEENNLFYLKYLTSGFKVDEIEFIAYKDEVLPFLNKNNLAYKIN
;
A
#
# COMPACT_ATOMS: atom_id res chain seq x y z
N MET A 1 -11.82 47.49 5.61
CA MET A 1 -12.68 46.29 5.44
C MET A 1 -12.19 45.29 4.37
N LYS A 2 -11.25 45.63 3.46
CA LYS A 2 -10.76 44.69 2.43
C LYS A 2 -9.86 43.56 2.95
N LYS A 3 -9.10 43.76 4.04
CA LYS A 3 -8.21 42.74 4.63
C LYS A 3 -8.98 41.54 5.21
N TYR A 4 -10.12 41.79 5.85
CA TYR A 4 -10.97 40.72 6.40
C TYR A 4 -11.69 39.93 5.31
N LEU A 5 -11.96 40.56 4.16
CA LEU A 5 -12.55 39.88 3.00
C LEU A 5 -11.58 38.85 2.41
N PHE A 6 -10.27 39.17 2.38
CA PHE A 6 -9.24 38.26 1.89
C PHE A 6 -9.06 37.04 2.83
N LEU A 7 -9.06 37.27 4.13
CA LEU A 7 -9.04 36.19 5.14
C LEU A 7 -10.26 35.28 5.04
N LEU A 8 -11.44 35.86 4.80
CA LEU A 8 -12.68 35.09 4.63
C LEU A 8 -12.65 34.26 3.34
N LEU A 9 -12.06 34.79 2.27
CA LEU A 9 -11.86 34.04 1.02
C LEU A 9 -10.90 32.86 1.21
N LEU A 10 -9.79 33.05 1.93
CA LEU A 10 -8.86 31.96 2.27
C LEU A 10 -9.53 30.86 3.12
N PHE A 11 -10.39 31.24 4.06
CA PHE A 11 -11.13 30.30 4.90
C PHE A 11 -12.12 29.45 4.09
N ILE A 12 -12.81 30.07 3.12
CA ILE A 12 -13.72 29.35 2.22
C ILE A 12 -12.95 28.36 1.33
N ILE A 13 -11.81 28.77 0.76
CA ILE A 13 -10.97 27.88 -0.06
C ILE A 13 -10.48 26.68 0.76
N TYR A 14 -10.06 26.90 2.00
CA TYR A 14 -9.63 25.84 2.92
C TYR A 14 -10.75 24.82 3.19
N LEU A 15 -11.99 25.29 3.40
CA LEU A 15 -13.16 24.41 3.59
C LEU A 15 -13.49 23.59 2.33
N ILE A 16 -13.32 24.17 1.14
CA ILE A 16 -13.54 23.46 -0.13
C ILE A 16 -12.49 22.37 -0.33
N LEU A 17 -11.22 22.63 0.00
CA LEU A 17 -10.15 21.63 -0.07
C LEU A 17 -10.35 20.48 0.91
N LEU A 18 -10.98 20.72 2.07
CA LEU A 18 -11.35 19.65 3.01
C LEU A 18 -12.45 18.72 2.46
N GLN A 19 -13.34 19.20 1.59
CA GLN A 19 -14.36 18.37 0.94
C GLN A 19 -13.84 17.64 -0.32
N LEU A 20 -12.67 18.05 -0.82
CA LEU A 20 -11.97 17.43 -1.95
C LEU A 20 -10.93 16.39 -1.49
N SER A 21 -10.85 16.05 -0.21
CA SER A 21 -10.06 14.90 0.19
C SER A 21 -10.77 13.67 -0.36
N ASP A 22 -10.18 13.05 -1.38
CA ASP A 22 -10.66 11.81 -1.97
C ASP A 22 -10.96 10.80 -0.86
N GLU A 23 -12.24 10.48 -0.71
CA GLU A 23 -12.64 9.25 -0.06
C GLU A 23 -12.14 8.13 -0.98
N ASN A 24 -11.01 7.52 -0.63
CA ASN A 24 -10.57 6.28 -1.24
C ASN A 24 -11.76 5.31 -1.22
N GLU A 25 -12.20 4.89 -2.40
CA GLU A 25 -13.38 4.05 -2.58
C GLU A 25 -13.15 2.70 -1.87
N VAL A 26 -13.87 2.44 -0.77
CA VAL A 26 -13.81 1.14 -0.07
C VAL A 26 -14.66 0.15 -0.86
N ILE A 27 -14.00 -0.64 -1.70
CA ILE A 27 -14.64 -1.66 -2.54
C ILE A 27 -14.84 -2.93 -1.69
N SER A 28 -16.07 -3.12 -1.21
CA SER A 28 -16.62 -4.34 -0.55
C SER A 28 -16.57 -4.42 0.98
N TYR A 29 -17.75 -4.69 1.56
CA TYR A 29 -17.93 -5.29 2.89
C TYR A 29 -18.46 -6.71 2.70
N ASP A 30 -17.66 -7.73 3.03
CA ASP A 30 -18.15 -9.12 3.13
C ASP A 30 -18.29 -9.56 4.59
N GLU A 31 -19.34 -10.35 4.83
CA GLU A 31 -19.83 -10.87 6.11
C GLU A 31 -18.73 -11.43 7.03
N LEU A 32 -18.98 -11.31 8.34
CA LEU A 32 -18.12 -11.73 9.46
C LEU A 32 -17.89 -13.25 9.44
N ASN A 33 -16.97 -13.72 8.60
CA ASN A 33 -16.31 -15.00 8.77
C ASN A 33 -15.03 -14.77 9.58
N THR A 34 -15.16 -14.88 10.90
CA THR A 34 -14.05 -14.74 11.84
C THR A 34 -13.15 -15.97 11.74
N GLY A 35 -11.85 -15.75 11.50
CA GLY A 35 -10.82 -16.80 11.48
C GLY A 35 -10.41 -17.40 10.12
N SER A 36 -10.88 -16.89 8.99
CA SER A 36 -10.41 -17.37 7.67
C SER A 36 -9.21 -16.56 7.15
N ALA A 37 -8.21 -17.25 6.61
CA ALA A 37 -7.17 -16.64 5.81
C ALA A 37 -7.78 -16.17 4.47
N VAL A 38 -7.43 -14.97 4.05
CA VAL A 38 -7.96 -14.35 2.83
C VAL A 38 -6.83 -13.87 1.93
N ASN A 39 -7.08 -13.85 0.62
CA ASN A 39 -6.15 -13.26 -0.33
C ASN A 39 -6.40 -11.76 -0.36
N VAL A 40 -5.35 -10.98 -0.14
CA VAL A 40 -5.38 -9.52 -0.15
C VAL A 40 -4.53 -9.02 -1.30
N LEU A 41 -5.14 -8.21 -2.15
CA LEU A 41 -4.45 -7.38 -3.15
C LEU A 41 -4.46 -5.94 -2.64
N VAL A 42 -3.30 -5.32 -2.48
CA VAL A 42 -3.18 -3.88 -2.21
C VAL A 42 -2.62 -3.20 -3.44
N SER A 43 -3.24 -2.09 -3.83
CA SER A 43 -2.85 -1.30 -4.99
C SER A 43 -2.42 0.11 -4.56
N PHE A 44 -1.35 0.60 -5.15
CA PHE A 44 -0.80 1.93 -4.89
C PHE A 44 -0.88 2.77 -6.16
N GLU A 45 -1.77 3.77 -6.20
CA GLU A 45 -2.04 4.59 -7.40
C GLU A 45 -0.77 5.17 -8.03
N ASN A 46 0.14 5.67 -7.19
CA ASN A 46 1.42 6.24 -7.62
C ASN A 46 2.62 5.34 -7.29
N GLY A 47 2.36 4.07 -6.96
CA GLY A 47 3.28 3.10 -6.36
C GLY A 47 3.88 3.53 -5.03
N ILE A 48 4.48 2.57 -4.32
CA ILE A 48 5.21 2.79 -3.08
C ILE A 48 6.68 2.43 -3.28
N ASN A 49 7.60 3.19 -2.68
CA ASN A 49 9.01 2.82 -2.67
C ASN A 49 9.24 1.58 -1.81
N SER A 50 10.06 0.63 -2.24
CA SER A 50 10.32 -0.63 -1.53
C SER A 50 10.77 -0.42 -0.08
N ASN A 51 11.55 0.61 0.23
CA ASN A 51 11.96 0.93 1.60
C ASN A 51 10.77 1.42 2.47
N ASN A 52 9.83 2.16 1.86
CA ASN A 52 8.62 2.60 2.54
C ASN A 52 7.65 1.43 2.73
N LEU A 53 7.59 0.51 1.76
CA LEU A 53 6.81 -0.73 1.86
C LEU A 53 7.32 -1.61 3.01
N SER A 54 8.64 -1.78 3.10
CA SER A 54 9.31 -2.42 4.24
C SER A 54 8.87 -1.79 5.56
N THR A 55 8.97 -0.47 5.67
CA THR A 55 8.57 0.26 6.89
C THR A 55 7.08 0.08 7.21
N LEU A 56 6.21 0.06 6.20
CA LEU A 56 4.77 -0.12 6.36
C LEU A 56 4.44 -1.50 6.96
N PHE A 57 5.03 -2.56 6.41
CA PHE A 57 4.79 -3.94 6.84
C PHE A 57 5.57 -4.31 8.11
N ASN A 58 6.67 -3.63 8.44
CA ASN A 58 7.32 -3.73 9.74
C ASN A 58 6.43 -3.27 10.91
N ASN A 59 5.37 -2.50 10.63
CA ASN A 59 4.34 -2.15 11.62
C ASN A 59 3.18 -3.17 11.68
N TYR A 60 3.18 -4.18 10.80
CA TYR A 60 2.20 -5.26 10.76
C TYR A 60 2.73 -6.48 11.53
N ASN A 61 2.45 -6.51 12.83
CA ASN A 61 3.01 -7.51 13.76
C ASN A 61 2.24 -8.84 13.75
N LYS A 62 1.75 -9.28 12.59
CA LYS A 62 0.84 -10.42 12.43
C LYS A 62 1.37 -11.34 11.32
N GLU A 63 0.85 -12.55 11.26
CA GLU A 63 1.28 -13.52 10.25
C GLU A 63 0.68 -13.17 8.88
N TYR A 64 1.54 -13.18 7.86
CA TYR A 64 1.16 -13.04 6.46
C TYR A 64 2.15 -13.79 5.57
N TYR A 65 1.76 -14.01 4.34
CA TYR A 65 2.60 -14.62 3.32
C TYR A 65 2.44 -13.88 2.00
N VAL A 66 3.52 -13.30 1.48
CA VAL A 66 3.53 -12.57 0.21
C VAL A 66 3.87 -13.53 -0.91
N TYR A 67 3.05 -13.53 -1.96
CA TYR A 67 3.23 -14.41 -3.10
C TYR A 67 3.38 -13.69 -4.43
N ALA A 68 3.13 -12.38 -4.50
CA ALA A 68 3.52 -11.59 -5.66
C ALA A 68 3.70 -10.10 -5.34
N LEU A 69 4.60 -9.47 -6.09
CA LEU A 69 4.74 -8.02 -6.19
C LEU A 69 4.66 -7.60 -7.66
N LYS A 70 4.06 -6.43 -7.93
CA LYS A 70 4.09 -5.80 -9.25
C LYS A 70 5.07 -4.64 -9.23
N VAL A 71 6.06 -4.70 -10.12
CA VAL A 71 7.16 -3.73 -10.23
C VAL A 71 7.31 -3.34 -11.68
N ASN A 72 7.16 -2.05 -12.01
CA ASN A 72 7.24 -1.53 -13.39
C ASN A 72 6.34 -2.31 -14.37
N ASP A 73 5.07 -2.50 -14.02
CA ASP A 73 4.08 -3.30 -14.77
C ASP A 73 4.38 -4.80 -14.91
N ASN A 74 5.50 -5.29 -14.38
CA ASN A 74 5.83 -6.71 -14.36
C ASN A 74 5.40 -7.35 -13.04
N LYS A 75 4.71 -8.49 -13.10
CA LYS A 75 4.33 -9.26 -11.92
C LYS A 75 5.40 -10.30 -11.63
N ILE A 76 5.99 -10.20 -10.44
CA ILE A 76 7.03 -11.09 -9.93
C ILE A 76 6.37 -12.01 -8.90
N ASN A 77 6.47 -13.32 -9.11
CA ASN A 77 5.94 -14.30 -8.18
C ASN A 77 7.00 -14.57 -7.11
N LEU A 78 6.60 -14.54 -5.86
CA LEU A 78 7.50 -14.63 -4.71
C LEU A 78 7.01 -15.70 -3.74
N SER A 79 7.83 -16.04 -2.75
CA SER A 79 7.42 -16.98 -1.70
C SER A 79 8.08 -16.62 -0.38
N CYS A 80 7.56 -15.60 0.29
CA CYS A 80 8.26 -14.99 1.42
C CYS A 80 7.30 -14.59 2.56
N ASP A 81 7.74 -14.86 3.79
CA ASP A 81 7.02 -14.61 5.04
C ASP A 81 7.28 -13.20 5.59
N LEU A 82 8.33 -12.52 5.08
CA LEU A 82 8.73 -11.17 5.45
C LEU A 82 8.89 -10.32 4.20
N ILE A 83 8.32 -9.11 4.24
CA ILE A 83 8.39 -8.18 3.10
C ILE A 83 9.83 -7.83 2.69
N ASP A 84 10.75 -7.78 3.65
CA ASP A 84 12.15 -7.45 3.41
C ASP A 84 12.84 -8.56 2.60
N ASP A 85 12.49 -9.82 2.88
CA ASP A 85 12.97 -10.97 2.13
C ASP A 85 12.40 -10.95 0.70
N CYS A 86 11.11 -10.62 0.55
CA CYS A 86 10.48 -10.44 -0.76
C CYS A 86 11.17 -9.36 -1.61
N ILE A 87 11.55 -8.25 -0.98
CA ILE A 87 12.26 -7.15 -1.66
C ILE A 87 13.64 -7.64 -2.13
N ASN A 88 14.34 -8.43 -1.32
CA ASN A 88 15.62 -9.03 -1.70
C ASN A 88 15.47 -10.03 -2.85
N GLU A 89 14.44 -10.88 -2.83
CA GLU A 89 14.15 -11.80 -3.93
C GLU A 89 13.91 -11.06 -5.27
N VAL A 90 13.21 -9.92 -5.25
CA VAL A 90 13.05 -9.09 -6.46
C VAL A 90 14.40 -8.60 -7.01
N TYR A 91 15.34 -8.24 -6.14
CA TYR A 91 16.68 -7.85 -6.56
C TYR A 91 17.48 -9.01 -7.17
N ASP A 92 17.22 -10.24 -6.73
CA ASP A 92 17.89 -11.46 -7.20
C ASP A 92 17.29 -12.02 -8.50
N GLU A 93 15.97 -11.90 -8.68
CA GLU A 93 15.28 -12.35 -9.90
C GLU A 93 15.50 -11.38 -11.09
N GLU A 94 15.69 -10.10 -10.80
CA GLU A 94 15.91 -9.08 -11.81
C GLU A 94 17.37 -9.02 -12.30
N ASN A 95 17.59 -8.30 -13.40
CA ASN A 95 18.94 -8.22 -14.00
C ASN A 95 19.90 -7.30 -13.21
N ASN A 96 21.19 -7.44 -13.48
CA ASN A 96 22.23 -6.65 -12.81
C ASN A 96 22.08 -5.12 -13.05
N LEU A 97 21.46 -4.68 -14.16
CA LEU A 97 21.19 -3.26 -14.40
C LEU A 97 20.11 -2.72 -13.47
N PHE A 98 19.07 -3.51 -13.21
CA PHE A 98 18.01 -3.20 -12.25
C PHE A 98 18.62 -3.05 -10.84
N TYR A 99 19.40 -4.04 -10.42
CA TYR A 99 20.10 -4.03 -9.14
C TYR A 99 20.93 -2.75 -8.96
N LEU A 100 21.83 -2.45 -9.90
CA LEU A 100 22.69 -1.26 -9.83
C LEU A 100 21.89 0.06 -9.80
N LYS A 101 20.73 0.10 -10.45
CA LYS A 101 19.89 1.29 -10.51
C LYS A 101 19.12 1.54 -9.21
N TYR A 102 18.69 0.48 -8.54
CA TYR A 102 17.69 0.56 -7.46
C TYR A 102 18.19 0.10 -6.09
N LEU A 103 19.41 -0.39 -5.94
CA LEU A 103 19.95 -0.88 -4.67
C LEU A 103 19.90 0.16 -3.55
N THR A 104 20.21 1.42 -3.85
CA THR A 104 20.31 2.51 -2.85
C THR A 104 19.05 3.36 -2.76
N SER A 105 18.29 3.46 -3.85
CA SER A 105 17.11 4.30 -3.95
C SER A 105 15.81 3.55 -3.69
N GLY A 106 15.84 2.21 -3.69
CA GLY A 106 14.64 1.38 -3.71
C GLY A 106 13.97 1.39 -5.09
N PHE A 107 13.14 0.39 -5.36
CA PHE A 107 12.29 0.36 -6.55
C PHE A 107 10.84 0.69 -6.19
N LYS A 108 10.03 0.93 -7.22
CA LYS A 108 8.61 1.26 -7.07
C LYS A 108 7.78 -0.03 -7.18
N VAL A 109 6.90 -0.24 -6.20
CA VAL A 109 5.93 -1.34 -6.16
C VAL A 109 4.55 -0.78 -6.40
N ASP A 110 3.85 -1.30 -7.41
CA ASP A 110 2.53 -0.84 -7.81
C ASP A 110 1.42 -1.64 -7.11
N GLU A 111 1.63 -2.95 -6.93
CA GLU A 111 0.68 -3.87 -6.30
C GLU A 111 1.43 -4.91 -5.43
N ILE A 112 0.78 -5.36 -4.37
CA ILE A 112 1.22 -6.48 -3.54
C ILE A 112 0.06 -7.46 -3.33
N GLU A 113 0.35 -8.74 -3.50
CA GLU A 113 -0.58 -9.84 -3.25
C GLU A 113 -0.05 -10.72 -2.12
N PHE A 114 -0.86 -10.89 -1.08
CA PHE A 114 -0.49 -11.66 0.11
C PHE A 114 -1.70 -12.34 0.76
N ILE A 115 -1.41 -13.35 1.58
CA ILE A 115 -2.40 -14.08 2.39
C ILE A 115 -2.26 -13.62 3.83
N ALA A 116 -3.37 -13.32 4.49
CA ALA A 116 -3.40 -12.98 5.91
C ALA A 116 -4.74 -13.33 6.54
N TYR A 117 -4.81 -13.36 7.88
CA TYR A 117 -6.07 -13.54 8.59
C TYR A 117 -6.96 -12.29 8.48
N LYS A 118 -8.21 -12.46 8.02
CA LYS A 118 -9.15 -11.36 7.74
C LYS A 118 -9.28 -10.37 8.90
N ASP A 119 -9.49 -10.88 10.12
CA ASP A 119 -9.72 -10.07 11.32
C ASP A 119 -8.47 -9.27 11.73
N GLU A 120 -7.28 -9.71 11.32
CA GLU A 120 -6.01 -9.08 11.66
C GLU A 120 -5.56 -8.07 10.60
N VAL A 121 -5.81 -8.38 9.32
CA VAL A 121 -5.37 -7.55 8.20
C VAL A 121 -6.29 -6.34 7.98
N LEU A 122 -7.60 -6.48 8.17
CA LEU A 122 -8.56 -5.39 7.93
C LEU A 122 -8.27 -4.13 8.77
N PRO A 123 -8.00 -4.22 10.09
CA PRO A 123 -7.63 -3.05 10.89
C PRO A 123 -6.35 -2.37 10.40
N PHE A 124 -5.37 -3.16 9.94
CA PHE A 124 -4.11 -2.64 9.40
C PHE A 124 -4.33 -1.88 8.09
N LEU A 125 -5.08 -2.46 7.15
CA LEU A 125 -5.38 -1.84 5.86
C LEU A 125 -6.14 -0.53 6.04
N ASN A 126 -7.18 -0.54 6.89
CA ASN A 126 -8.02 0.63 7.16
C ASN A 126 -7.24 1.73 7.90
N LYS A 127 -6.42 1.38 8.90
CA LYS A 127 -5.60 2.35 9.65
C LYS A 127 -4.61 3.10 8.76
N ASN A 128 -4.09 2.43 7.73
CA ASN A 128 -3.13 3.01 6.79
C ASN A 128 -3.80 3.59 5.54
N ASN A 129 -5.14 3.60 5.45
CA ASN A 129 -5.91 4.10 4.32
C ASN A 129 -5.46 3.51 2.97
N LEU A 130 -5.21 2.20 2.94
CA LEU A 130 -4.74 1.49 1.75
C LEU A 130 -5.92 1.15 0.83
N ALA A 131 -5.71 1.23 -0.49
CA ALA A 131 -6.67 0.71 -1.46
C ALA A 131 -6.44 -0.80 -1.60
N TYR A 132 -7.46 -1.61 -1.33
CA TYR A 132 -7.33 -3.07 -1.33
C TYR A 132 -8.56 -3.79 -1.88
N LYS A 133 -8.34 -5.05 -2.27
CA LYS A 133 -9.36 -6.02 -2.62
C LYS A 133 -9.10 -7.32 -1.88
N ILE A 134 -10.15 -7.91 -1.30
CA ILE A 134 -10.11 -9.21 -0.63
C ILE A 134 -10.82 -10.24 -1.50
N ASN A 135 -10.19 -11.41 -1.71
CA ASN A 135 -10.75 -12.55 -2.44
C ASN A 135 -10.75 -13.82 -1.59
#